data_AF-A0A7Y2EE77-F1
#
_entry.id   AF-A0A7Y2EE77-F1
#
_cell.length_a   1.000
_cell.length_b   1.000
_cell.length_c   1.000
_cell.angle_alpha   90.00
_cell.angle_beta   90.00
_cell.angle_gamma   90.00
#
_symmetry.space_group_name_H-M   'P 1'
#
loop_
_entity.id
_entity.type
_entity.pdbx_description
1 polymer ?
#
loop_
_entity_poly.entity_id
_entity_poly.type
_entity_poly.pdbx_seq_one_letter_code
_entity_poly.pdbx_strand_id
1 'polypeptide(L)'
;MKDSETYLNQLEIQPTCAVENHKNAKVDKEHQLQINYELFYFANQENKKKFEEDVRRYCGVLRDPVDMTRFKPGKDTPTLTHQGQRFMFASEGTHTAFAAEPDSFAVPKYGMMPKQEPSGE
;
A
#
# COMPACT_ATOMS: atom_id res chain seq x y z
N MET A 1 -9.85 6.19 -10.79
CA MET A 1 -9.71 6.28 -9.32
C MET A 1 -9.78 7.76 -8.98
N LYS A 2 -10.62 8.20 -8.03
CA LYS A 2 -10.59 9.62 -7.61
C LYS A 2 -9.20 9.90 -7.05
N ASP A 3 -8.64 11.04 -7.46
CA ASP A 3 -7.36 11.51 -6.96
C ASP A 3 -7.41 11.59 -5.42
N SER A 4 -6.44 10.93 -4.76
CA SER A 4 -6.41 10.77 -3.30
C SER A 4 -6.34 12.12 -2.58
N GLU A 5 -5.65 13.09 -3.17
CA GLU A 5 -5.51 14.44 -2.62
C GLU A 5 -6.85 15.17 -2.62
N THR A 6 -7.55 15.12 -3.75
CA THR A 6 -8.90 15.69 -3.89
C THR A 6 -9.84 15.12 -2.82
N TYR A 7 -9.80 13.81 -2.60
CA TYR A 7 -10.66 13.15 -1.62
C TYR A 7 -10.34 13.57 -0.17
N LEU A 8 -9.06 13.59 0.22
CA LEU A 8 -8.67 13.99 1.57
C LEU A 8 -8.95 15.47 1.85
N ASN A 9 -8.69 16.34 0.87
CA ASN A 9 -8.97 17.77 0.99
C ASN A 9 -10.48 18.05 1.12
N GLN A 10 -11.33 17.33 0.39
CA GLN A 10 -12.79 17.45 0.51
C GLN A 10 -13.32 17.03 1.89
N LEU A 11 -12.66 16.06 2.53
CA LEU A 11 -13.02 15.59 3.86
C LEU A 11 -12.30 16.34 4.98
N GLU A 12 -11.46 17.32 4.66
CA GLU A 12 -10.63 18.06 5.60
C GLU A 12 -9.78 17.13 6.50
N ILE A 13 -9.39 15.97 5.95
CA ILE A 13 -8.57 14.98 6.66
C ILE A 13 -7.11 15.32 6.44
N GLN A 14 -6.41 15.61 7.54
CA GLN A 14 -4.98 15.84 7.56
C GLN A 14 -4.24 14.55 7.99
N PRO A 15 -3.60 13.81 7.06
CA PRO A 15 -2.81 12.65 7.42
C PRO A 15 -1.55 13.06 8.21
N THR A 16 -1.10 12.16 9.08
CA THR A 16 0.20 12.25 9.77
C THR A 16 1.32 11.70 8.90
N CYS A 17 2.54 12.19 9.10
CA CYS A 17 3.72 11.66 8.40
C CYS A 17 4.02 10.21 8.85
N ALA A 18 4.23 9.33 7.88
CA ALA A 18 4.53 7.91 8.14
C ALA A 18 5.86 7.66 8.88
N VAL A 19 6.80 8.61 8.82
CA VAL A 19 8.09 8.53 9.53
C VAL A 19 8.07 9.29 10.86
N GLU A 20 7.41 10.46 10.89
CA GLU A 20 7.30 11.33 12.05
C GLU A 20 5.82 11.53 12.38
N ASN A 21 5.22 10.55 13.07
CA ASN A 21 3.77 10.50 13.32
C ASN A 21 3.17 11.69 14.08
N HIS A 22 4.00 12.54 14.69
CA HIS A 22 3.59 13.77 15.37
C HIS A 22 3.50 14.99 14.44
N LYS A 23 3.90 14.86 13.16
CA LYS A 23 3.83 15.93 12.16
C LYS A 23 2.73 15.66 11.14
N ASN A 24 2.11 16.74 10.68
CA ASN A 24 1.22 16.71 9.53
C ASN A 24 2.00 16.39 8.26
N ALA A 25 1.48 15.49 7.44
CA ALA A 25 2.01 15.21 6.12
C ALA A 25 1.51 16.21 5.08
N LYS A 26 2.20 16.30 3.94
CA LYS A 26 1.69 17.05 2.79
C LYS A 26 0.81 16.14 1.94
N VAL A 27 -0.36 16.66 1.55
CA VAL A 27 -1.33 15.95 0.72
C VAL A 27 -1.09 16.36 -0.74
N ASP A 28 -0.03 15.82 -1.33
CA ASP A 28 0.34 16.03 -2.74
C ASP A 28 1.06 14.79 -3.30
N LYS A 29 1.17 14.70 -4.64
CA LYS A 29 1.81 13.58 -5.34
C LYS A 29 3.29 13.41 -4.98
N GLU A 30 4.00 14.49 -4.71
CA GLU A 30 5.43 14.47 -4.47
C GLU A 30 5.75 13.82 -3.12
N HIS A 31 4.90 14.05 -2.13
CA HIS A 31 5.03 13.62 -0.74
C HIS A 31 4.18 12.40 -0.38
N GLN A 32 3.76 11.62 -1.37
CA GLN A 32 3.13 10.32 -1.13
C GLN A 32 3.95 9.16 -1.72
N LEU A 33 3.72 7.96 -1.18
CA LEU A 33 4.23 6.69 -1.71
C LEU A 33 3.12 5.65 -1.58
N GLN A 34 2.84 4.94 -2.66
CA GLN A 34 1.94 3.80 -2.65
C GLN A 34 2.75 2.50 -2.60
N ILE A 35 2.39 1.62 -1.67
CA ILE A 35 2.89 0.24 -1.62
C ILE A 35 1.67 -0.66 -1.53
N ASN A 36 1.57 -1.63 -2.44
CA ASN A 36 0.37 -2.46 -2.61
C ASN A 36 -0.89 -1.56 -2.75
N TYR A 37 -1.78 -1.59 -1.76
CA TYR A 37 -3.03 -0.83 -1.75
C TYR A 37 -3.04 0.28 -0.69
N GLU A 38 -1.91 0.44 -0.01
CA GLU A 38 -1.70 1.34 1.10
C GLU A 38 -0.98 2.60 0.59
N LEU A 39 -1.50 3.76 1.00
CA LEU A 39 -0.97 5.06 0.62
C LEU A 39 -0.36 5.75 1.85
N PHE A 40 0.93 6.05 1.77
CA PHE A 40 1.71 6.71 2.81
C PHE A 40 1.94 8.16 2.43
N TYR A 41 1.83 9.05 3.41
CA TYR A 41 2.09 10.49 3.25
C TYR A 41 3.26 10.92 4.11
N PHE A 42 4.00 11.93 3.62
CA PHE A 42 5.22 12.43 4.25
C PHE A 42 5.16 13.93 4.47
N ALA A 43 5.77 14.42 5.55
CA ALA A 43 5.88 15.86 5.81
C ALA A 43 6.83 16.56 4.81
N ASN A 44 7.82 15.83 4.28
CA ASN A 44 8.84 16.32 3.36
C ASN A 44 9.48 15.15 2.59
N GLN A 45 10.27 15.49 1.56
CA GLN A 45 10.95 14.49 0.71
C GLN A 45 12.02 13.68 1.45
N GLU A 46 12.65 14.24 2.48
CA GLU A 46 13.63 13.50 3.29
C GLU A 46 12.98 12.33 4.03
N ASN A 47 11.79 12.56 4.60
CA ASN A 47 11.02 11.51 5.26
C ASN A 47 10.55 10.44 4.27
N LYS A 48 10.13 10.83 3.06
CA LYS A 48 9.81 9.86 1.99
C LYS A 48 11.03 8.99 1.67
N LYS A 49 12.19 9.60 1.47
CA LYS A 49 13.44 8.89 1.19
C LYS A 49 13.83 7.94 2.32
N LYS A 50 13.77 8.38 3.58
CA LYS A 50 14.02 7.52 4.76
C LYS A 50 13.08 6.32 4.80
N PHE A 51 11.81 6.52 4.45
CA PHE A 51 10.84 5.43 4.37
C PHE A 51 11.19 4.45 3.26
N GLU A 52 11.56 4.93 2.07
CA GLU A 52 11.94 4.09 0.93
C GLU A 52 13.20 3.27 1.19
N GLU A 53 14.15 3.81 1.95
CA GLU A 53 15.40 3.15 2.36
C GLU A 53 15.17 1.99 3.35
N ASP A 54 14.20 2.11 4.25
CA ASP A 54 13.85 1.03 5.19
C ASP A 54 12.34 0.96 5.47
N VAL A 55 11.59 0.52 4.47
CA VAL A 55 10.13 0.39 4.52
C VAL A 55 9.69 -0.39 5.75
N ARG A 56 10.43 -1.45 6.14
CA ARG A 56 10.06 -2.36 7.24
C ARG A 56 10.05 -1.67 8.61
N ARG A 57 10.82 -0.60 8.77
CA ARG A 57 10.88 0.17 10.01
C ARG A 57 9.61 0.96 10.27
N TYR A 58 8.98 1.43 9.20
CA TYR A 58 7.88 2.40 9.27
C TYR A 58 6.54 1.81 8.81
N CYS A 59 6.59 0.83 7.93
CA CYS A 59 5.42 0.17 7.40
C CYS A 59 4.76 -0.72 8.45
N GLY A 60 3.45 -0.56 8.59
CA GLY A 60 2.59 -1.46 9.36
C GLY A 60 2.28 -2.74 8.59
N VAL A 61 1.08 -3.26 8.81
CA VAL A 61 0.54 -4.41 8.09
C VAL A 61 0.15 -3.99 6.67
N LEU A 62 0.58 -4.77 5.67
CA LEU A 62 0.16 -4.68 4.28
C LEU A 62 -0.81 -5.82 3.94
N ARG A 63 -1.54 -5.67 2.84
CA ARG A 63 -2.27 -6.76 2.20
C ARG A 63 -1.50 -7.27 0.99
N ASP A 64 -1.32 -8.58 0.91
CA ASP A 64 -0.76 -9.22 -0.28
C ASP A 64 -1.72 -9.01 -1.46
N PRO A 65 -1.23 -8.56 -2.63
CA PRO A 65 -2.08 -8.19 -3.76
C PRO A 65 -2.71 -9.40 -4.47
N VAL A 66 -2.26 -10.63 -4.20
CA VAL A 66 -2.76 -11.84 -4.83
C VAL A 66 -3.84 -12.50 -3.98
N ASP A 67 -3.54 -12.78 -2.71
CA ASP A 67 -4.43 -13.56 -1.83
C ASP A 67 -5.13 -12.72 -0.75
N MET A 68 -4.86 -11.41 -0.71
CA MET A 68 -5.38 -10.45 0.28
C MET A 68 -4.97 -10.73 1.73
N THR A 69 -4.02 -11.65 1.95
CA THR A 69 -3.50 -11.98 3.28
C THR A 69 -2.83 -10.76 3.89
N ARG A 70 -3.12 -10.52 5.18
CA ARG A 70 -2.45 -9.47 5.95
C ARG A 70 -1.10 -9.95 6.43
N PHE A 71 -0.04 -9.21 6.14
CA PHE A 71 1.31 -9.55 6.58
C PHE A 71 2.09 -8.30 6.97
N LYS A 72 3.11 -8.48 7.82
CA LYS A 72 4.07 -7.41 8.15
C LYS A 72 5.34 -7.64 7.33
N PRO A 73 5.81 -6.65 6.54
CA PRO A 73 7.04 -6.79 5.76
C PRO A 73 8.25 -7.08 6.65
N GLY A 74 8.98 -8.14 6.31
CA GLY A 74 10.23 -8.57 6.92
C GLY A 74 11.43 -8.29 6.02
N LYS A 75 12.61 -8.71 6.46
CA LYS A 75 13.86 -8.49 5.71
C LYS A 75 13.87 -9.16 4.34
N ASP A 76 13.32 -10.38 4.29
CA ASP A 76 13.32 -11.25 3.12
C ASP A 76 11.94 -11.25 2.44
N THR A 77 11.15 -10.19 2.65
CA THR A 77 9.86 -10.04 1.97
C THR A 77 10.10 -9.84 0.47
N PRO A 78 9.50 -10.69 -0.39
CA PRO A 78 9.62 -10.53 -1.83
C PRO A 78 9.00 -9.21 -2.28
N THR A 79 9.59 -8.60 -3.31
CA THR A 79 9.13 -7.31 -3.84
C THR A 79 9.20 -7.27 -5.35
N LEU A 80 8.28 -6.55 -5.98
CA LEU A 80 8.24 -6.32 -7.41
C LEU A 80 7.80 -4.89 -7.70
N THR A 81 8.43 -4.24 -8.69
CA THR A 81 7.99 -2.93 -9.17
C THR A 81 7.20 -3.09 -10.46
N HIS A 82 5.95 -2.63 -10.48
CA HIS A 82 5.09 -2.64 -11.67
C HIS A 82 4.53 -1.25 -11.90
N GLN A 83 4.66 -0.73 -13.13
CA GLN A 83 4.20 0.63 -13.50
C GLN A 83 4.67 1.75 -12.54
N GLY A 84 5.89 1.62 -12.02
CA GLY A 84 6.46 2.59 -11.06
C GLY A 84 5.94 2.47 -9.62
N GLN A 85 5.02 1.54 -9.34
CA GLN A 85 4.56 1.22 -7.99
C GLN A 85 5.28 0.00 -7.43
N ARG A 86 5.69 0.09 -6.16
CA ARG A 86 6.30 -1.02 -5.43
C ARG A 86 5.22 -1.93 -4.85
N PHE A 87 5.35 -3.22 -5.08
CA PHE A 87 4.56 -4.27 -4.46
C PHE A 87 5.43 -5.14 -3.55
N MET A 88 4.84 -5.60 -2.45
CA MET A 88 5.44 -6.51 -1.47
C MET A 88 4.51 -7.69 -1.25
N PHE A 89 5.07 -8.87 -1.01
CA PHE A 89 4.30 -10.12 -0.99
C PHE A 89 4.50 -10.87 0.32
N ALA A 90 3.47 -11.58 0.77
CA ALA A 90 3.55 -12.45 1.94
C ALA A 90 4.44 -13.67 1.68
N SER A 91 4.61 -14.08 0.41
CA SER A 91 5.39 -15.26 0.03
C SER A 91 5.97 -15.16 -1.40
N GLU A 92 6.96 -16.01 -1.70
CA GLU A 92 7.49 -16.17 -3.06
C GLU A 92 6.44 -16.72 -4.04
N GLY A 93 5.47 -17.50 -3.55
CA GLY A 93 4.39 -18.04 -4.37
C GLY A 93 3.47 -16.94 -4.90
N THR A 94 3.04 -16.03 -4.03
CA THR A 94 2.21 -14.87 -4.42
C THR A 94 3.00 -13.86 -5.24
N HIS A 95 4.29 -13.67 -4.96
CA HIS A 95 5.19 -12.89 -5.82
C HIS A 95 5.25 -13.45 -7.26
N THR A 96 5.42 -14.77 -7.40
CA THR A 96 5.49 -15.43 -8.72
C THR A 96 4.16 -15.33 -9.46
N ALA A 97 3.03 -15.53 -8.77
CA ALA A 97 1.70 -15.38 -9.36
C ALA A 97 1.45 -13.93 -9.84
N PHE A 98 1.85 -12.93 -9.05
CA PHE A 98 1.76 -11.53 -9.45
C PHE A 98 2.64 -11.23 -10.66
N ALA A 99 3.87 -11.74 -10.70
CA ALA A 99 4.79 -11.52 -11.82
C ALA A 99 4.26 -12.10 -13.14
N ALA A 100 3.45 -13.17 -13.09
CA ALA A 100 2.83 -13.75 -14.27
C ALA A 100 1.70 -12.88 -14.85
N GLU A 101 0.89 -12.24 -14.00
CA GLU A 101 -0.28 -11.47 -14.40
C GLU A 101 -0.44 -10.17 -13.59
N PRO A 102 0.51 -9.22 -13.65
CA PRO A 102 0.56 -8.10 -12.72
C PRO A 102 -0.65 -7.15 -12.86
N ASP A 103 -1.14 -6.93 -14.08
CA ASP A 103 -2.31 -6.10 -14.33
C ASP A 103 -3.61 -6.68 -13.73
N SER A 104 -3.67 -8.00 -13.50
CA SER A 104 -4.80 -8.68 -12.87
C SER A 104 -4.90 -8.41 -11.36
N PHE A 105 -3.78 -8.05 -10.73
CA PHE A 105 -3.65 -7.88 -9.27
C PHE A 105 -3.28 -6.46 -8.83
N ALA A 106 -2.73 -5.63 -9.73
CA ALA A 106 -2.25 -4.29 -9.41
C ALA A 106 -3.34 -3.34 -8.88
N VAL A 107 -4.61 -3.61 -9.21
CA VAL A 107 -5.76 -2.87 -8.70
C VAL A 107 -6.58 -3.78 -7.78
N PRO A 108 -6.88 -3.34 -6.54
CA PRO A 108 -7.63 -4.18 -5.63
C PRO A 108 -9.07 -4.32 -6.11
N LYS A 109 -9.53 -5.57 -6.26
CA LYS A 109 -10.90 -5.88 -6.66
C LYS A 109 -11.85 -5.85 -5.47
N TYR A 110 -11.97 -4.69 -4.80
CA TYR A 110 -12.86 -4.50 -3.65
C TYR A 110 -14.38 -4.58 -3.97
N GLY A 111 -14.76 -5.07 -5.16
CA GLY A 111 -16.15 -5.22 -5.61
C GLY A 111 -16.47 -6.53 -6.35
N MET A 112 -15.57 -7.52 -6.37
CA MET A 112 -15.80 -8.83 -7.02
C MET A 112 -15.71 -10.02 -6.05
N MET A 113 -15.70 -9.79 -4.75
CA MET A 113 -15.96 -10.86 -3.79
C MET A 113 -17.48 -11.01 -3.67
N PRO A 114 -18.09 -12.16 -4.04
CA PRO A 114 -19.44 -12.44 -3.60
C PRO A 114 -19.46 -12.32 -2.07
N LYS A 115 -20.50 -11.69 -1.52
CA LYS A 115 -20.84 -11.84 -0.10
C LYS A 115 -20.79 -13.34 0.17
N GLN A 116 -19.87 -13.80 1.01
CA GLN A 116 -20.06 -15.11 1.64
C GLN A 116 -21.32 -14.97 2.47
N GLU A 117 -22.43 -15.47 1.93
CA GLU A 117 -23.64 -15.72 2.70
C GLU A 117 -23.25 -16.69 3.81
N PRO A 118 -23.67 -16.47 5.06
CA PRO A 118 -23.36 -17.39 6.13
C PRO A 118 -23.95 -18.76 5.75
N SER A 119 -23.10 -19.78 5.69
CA SER A 119 -23.51 -21.17 5.64
C SER A 119 -24.30 -21.45 6.91
N GLY A 120 -25.63 -21.41 6.80
CA GLY A 120 -26.52 -21.93 7.82
C GLY A 120 -26.47 -23.45 7.78
N GLU A 121 -25.99 -24.03 8.87
CA GLU A 121 -26.33 -25.39 9.32
C GLU A 121 -26.87 -25.30 10.74
#